data_AF-A0AA37GZV2-F1
#
_entry.id   AF-A0AA37GZV2-F1
#
_cell.length_a   1.000
_cell.length_b   1.000
_cell.length_c   1.000
_cell.angle_alpha   90.00
_cell.angle_beta   90.00
_cell.angle_gamma   90.00
#
_symmetry.space_group_name_H-M   'P 1'
#
loop_
_entity.id
_entity.type
_entity.pdbx_description
1 polymer ?
#
loop_
_entity_poly.entity_id
_entity_poly.type
_entity_poly.pdbx_seq_one_letter_code
_entity_poly.pdbx_strand_id
1 'polypeptide(L)'
;MDNLKLMSDFMVSRTTVAFAFIILTLYLSYRALLPRPLSGIPYNEAAAKSILGDMPEMVGHAEKTGEMYDWLGAQNIKHRSPIIQVFGRPFSKPWVIISDFYETQDVLMRRGKEFDRSAFTADLLGGVIPEHHSRWQTNDEYKSRRRLIGDILTPSFLNKVAAPFCTRALCA
;
A
#
# COMPACT_ATOMS: atom_id res chain seq x y z
N MET A 1 54.73 9.80 33.38
CA MET A 1 53.41 10.42 33.09
C MET A 1 52.96 10.19 31.63
N ASP A 2 53.87 9.84 30.72
CA ASP A 2 53.56 9.70 29.28
C ASP A 2 52.77 8.43 28.91
N ASN A 3 53.00 7.30 29.60
CA ASN A 3 52.26 6.06 29.35
C ASN A 3 50.76 6.16 29.69
N LEU A 4 50.40 7.03 30.63
CA LEU A 4 49.01 7.25 31.05
C LEU A 4 48.24 8.10 30.01
N LYS A 5 48.92 9.07 29.37
CA LYS A 5 48.38 9.83 28.24
C LYS A 5 48.23 8.97 26.99
N LEU A 6 49.21 8.10 26.72
CA LEU A 6 49.16 7.20 25.56
C LEU A 6 48.01 6.19 25.67
N MET A 7 47.73 5.67 26.87
CA MET A 7 46.56 4.82 27.14
C MET A 7 45.24 5.57 27.04
N SER A 8 45.15 6.82 27.50
CA SER A 8 43.92 7.62 27.36
C SER A 8 43.64 7.97 25.90
N ASP A 9 44.66 8.34 25.13
CA ASP A 9 44.53 8.69 23.71
C ASP A 9 44.12 7.47 22.87
N PHE A 10 44.65 6.28 23.20
CA PHE A 10 44.25 5.03 22.55
C PHE A 10 42.80 4.62 22.87
N MET A 11 42.34 4.82 24.11
CA MET A 11 40.95 4.57 24.50
C MET A 11 39.97 5.57 23.88
N VAL A 12 40.33 6.87 23.84
CA VAL A 12 39.55 7.93 23.21
C VAL A 12 39.44 7.73 21.70
N SER A 13 40.49 7.23 21.05
CA SER A 13 40.48 6.88 19.63
C SER A 13 39.51 5.73 19.30
N ARG A 14 39.49 4.68 20.12
CA ARG A 14 38.59 3.54 19.92
C ARG A 14 37.12 3.91 20.12
N THR A 15 36.81 4.75 21.10
CA THR A 15 35.44 5.22 21.32
C THR A 15 34.98 6.15 20.20
N THR A 16 35.82 7.08 19.74
CA THR A 16 35.46 7.94 18.58
C THR A 16 35.25 7.16 17.30
N VAL A 17 36.07 6.15 17.00
CA VAL A 17 35.84 5.26 15.85
C VAL A 17 34.55 4.46 15.98
N ALA A 18 34.25 3.93 17.17
CA ALA A 18 33.00 3.22 17.43
C ALA A 18 31.77 4.14 17.27
N PHE A 19 31.81 5.37 17.79
CA PHE A 19 30.74 6.36 17.61
C PHE A 19 30.55 6.75 16.15
N ALA A 20 31.63 6.99 15.40
CA ALA A 20 31.56 7.28 13.98
C ALA A 20 30.95 6.12 13.18
N PHE A 21 31.31 4.88 13.52
CA PHE A 21 30.73 3.69 12.90
C PHE A 21 29.24 3.53 13.21
N ILE A 22 28.82 3.79 14.45
CA ILE A 22 27.41 3.76 14.85
C ILE A 22 26.61 4.82 14.07
N ILE A 23 27.10 6.05 14.01
CA ILE A 23 26.46 7.15 13.25
C ILE A 23 26.36 6.79 11.76
N LEU A 24 27.44 6.26 11.17
CA LEU A 24 27.44 5.83 9.78
C LEU A 24 26.42 4.71 9.53
N THR A 25 26.35 3.73 10.43
CA THR A 25 25.41 2.61 10.32
C THR A 25 23.96 3.09 10.45
N LEU A 26 23.67 3.99 11.39
CA LEU A 26 22.36 4.65 11.55
C LEU A 26 22.00 5.49 10.32
N TYR A 27 22.97 6.17 9.72
CA TYR A 27 22.74 6.99 8.54
C TYR A 27 22.44 6.14 7.30
N LEU A 28 23.21 5.07 7.11
CA LEU A 28 23.01 4.13 6.00
C LEU A 28 21.70 3.35 6.16
N SER A 29 21.36 2.93 7.38
CA SER A 29 20.06 2.30 7.64
C SER A 29 18.94 3.29 7.38
N TYR A 30 19.01 4.51 7.91
CA TYR A 30 18.02 5.56 7.64
C TYR A 30 17.80 5.78 6.12
N ARG A 31 18.89 5.92 5.35
CA ARG A 31 18.80 6.05 3.88
C ARG A 31 18.25 4.80 3.18
N ALA A 32 18.53 3.62 3.70
CA ALA A 32 17.98 2.37 3.16
C ALA A 32 16.49 2.21 3.47
N LEU A 33 16.03 2.76 4.60
CA LEU A 33 14.63 2.75 5.05
C LEU A 33 13.77 3.81 4.34
N LEU A 34 14.37 4.85 3.76
CA LEU A 34 13.63 5.87 3.03
C LEU A 34 12.92 5.28 1.80
N PRO A 35 11.68 5.71 1.53
CA PRO A 35 10.96 5.24 0.37
C PRO A 35 11.65 5.67 -0.92
N ARG A 36 11.74 4.75 -1.89
CA ARG A 36 12.37 5.00 -3.20
C ARG A 36 11.30 5.39 -4.22
N PRO A 37 11.21 6.68 -4.62
CA PRO A 37 10.24 7.12 -5.61
C PRO A 37 10.52 6.50 -6.98
N LEU A 38 9.45 6.25 -7.75
CA LEU A 38 9.57 5.94 -9.17
C LEU A 38 9.91 7.21 -9.94
N SER A 39 10.82 7.11 -10.91
CA SER A 39 11.23 8.25 -11.73
C SER A 39 10.10 8.70 -12.66
N GLY A 40 9.85 10.00 -12.71
CA GLY A 40 8.90 10.61 -13.66
C GLY A 40 7.44 10.70 -13.18
N ILE A 41 7.10 10.17 -12.00
CA ILE A 41 5.76 10.27 -11.43
C ILE A 41 5.75 11.33 -10.30
N PRO A 42 4.81 12.30 -10.31
CA PRO A 42 4.67 13.29 -9.23
C PRO A 42 4.35 12.66 -7.87
N TYR A 43 4.88 13.26 -6.81
CA TYR A 43 4.70 12.79 -5.43
C TYR A 43 4.82 13.91 -4.41
N ASN A 44 4.42 13.61 -3.19
CA ASN A 44 4.61 14.49 -2.05
C ASN A 44 6.08 14.47 -1.60
N GLU A 45 6.82 15.55 -1.88
CA GLU A 45 8.24 15.65 -1.53
C GLU A 45 8.50 15.55 -0.02
N ALA A 46 7.53 15.96 0.80
CA ALA A 46 7.64 15.85 2.26
C ALA A 46 7.60 14.38 2.70
N ALA A 47 6.77 13.56 2.06
CA ALA A 47 6.63 12.15 2.37
C ALA A 47 7.87 11.33 2.00
N ALA A 48 8.58 11.71 0.93
CA ALA A 48 9.83 11.03 0.56
C ALA A 48 10.97 11.20 1.58
N LYS A 49 10.87 12.19 2.47
CA LYS A 49 11.85 12.46 3.54
C LYS A 49 11.50 11.77 4.86
N SER A 50 10.34 11.11 4.94
CA SER A 50 9.84 10.45 6.15
C SER A 50 9.82 8.94 5.98
N ILE A 51 10.19 8.21 7.03
CA ILE A 51 10.11 6.73 7.06
C ILE A 51 8.65 6.26 6.93
N LEU A 52 7.72 7.02 7.51
CA LEU A 52 6.28 6.70 7.46
C LEU A 52 5.60 7.19 6.17
N GLY A 53 6.32 7.93 5.31
CA GLY A 53 5.76 8.42 4.07
C GLY A 53 4.53 9.32 4.28
N ASP A 54 3.47 9.02 3.53
CA ASP A 54 2.19 9.73 3.56
C ASP A 54 1.21 9.15 4.60
N MET A 55 1.57 8.06 5.27
CA MET A 55 0.69 7.35 6.20
C MET A 55 0.09 8.24 7.30
N PRO A 56 0.84 9.14 7.98
CA PRO A 56 0.26 9.96 9.04
C PRO A 56 -0.79 10.95 8.53
N GLU A 57 -0.58 11.54 7.34
CA GLU A 57 -1.52 12.47 6.73
C GLU A 57 -2.80 11.73 6.31
N MET A 58 -2.64 10.54 5.72
CA MET A 58 -3.74 9.68 5.30
C MET A 58 -4.58 9.21 6.49
N VAL A 59 -3.96 8.72 7.58
CA VAL A 59 -4.66 8.30 8.80
C VAL A 59 -5.36 9.47 9.47
N GLY A 60 -4.68 10.62 9.60
CA GLY A 60 -5.28 11.82 10.18
C GLY A 60 -6.45 12.37 9.37
N HIS A 61 -6.51 12.12 8.06
CA HIS A 61 -7.68 12.42 7.24
C HIS A 61 -8.79 11.39 7.48
N ALA A 62 -8.48 10.09 7.43
CA ALA A 62 -9.44 9.02 7.65
C ALA A 62 -10.10 9.09 9.04
N GLU A 63 -9.38 9.51 10.08
CA GLU A 63 -9.95 9.73 11.42
C GLU A 63 -10.97 10.88 11.47
N LYS A 64 -10.83 11.88 10.58
CA LYS A 64 -11.73 13.05 10.54
C LYS A 64 -12.94 12.85 9.64
N THR A 65 -12.75 12.24 8.48
CA THR A 65 -13.80 12.07 7.46
C THR A 65 -14.43 10.68 7.48
N GLY A 66 -13.75 9.69 8.03
CA GLY A 66 -14.10 8.27 7.89
C GLY A 66 -13.67 7.66 6.57
N GLU A 67 -13.12 8.44 5.62
CA GLU A 67 -12.93 8.03 4.23
C GLU A 67 -11.46 8.13 3.80
N MET A 68 -10.76 6.99 3.76
CA MET A 68 -9.36 6.93 3.33
C MET A 68 -9.19 7.21 1.82
N TYR A 69 -10.12 6.74 0.99
CA TYR A 69 -10.02 6.84 -0.47
C TYR A 69 -10.23 8.26 -0.99
N ASP A 70 -10.97 9.09 -0.26
CA ASP A 70 -11.14 10.51 -0.58
C ASP A 70 -9.80 11.24 -0.55
N TRP A 71 -8.99 10.98 0.48
CA TRP A 71 -7.64 11.54 0.59
C TRP A 71 -6.74 11.14 -0.59
N LEU A 72 -6.80 9.87 -1.03
CA LEU A 72 -6.03 9.37 -2.18
C LEU A 72 -6.44 10.08 -3.48
N GLY A 73 -7.74 10.30 -3.68
CA GLY A 73 -8.26 11.08 -4.80
C GLY A 73 -7.80 12.54 -4.77
N ALA A 74 -7.83 13.16 -3.58
CA ALA A 74 -7.43 14.55 -3.38
C ALA A 74 -5.95 14.81 -3.74
N GLN A 75 -5.07 13.81 -3.60
CA GLN A 75 -3.67 13.96 -4.02
C GLN A 75 -3.52 14.19 -5.53
N ASN A 76 -4.36 13.57 -6.38
CA ASN A 76 -4.31 13.80 -7.83
C ASN A 76 -4.67 15.26 -8.17
N ILE A 77 -5.67 15.79 -7.46
CA ILE A 77 -6.11 17.19 -7.59
C ILE A 77 -4.99 18.14 -7.13
N LYS A 78 -4.36 17.85 -5.98
CA LYS A 78 -3.25 18.63 -5.42
C LYS A 78 -2.06 18.73 -6.36
N HIS A 79 -1.69 17.62 -7.01
CA HIS A 79 -0.55 17.55 -7.92
C HIS A 79 -0.90 17.89 -9.39
N ARG A 80 -2.18 18.14 -9.69
CA ARG A 80 -2.69 18.39 -11.05
C ARG A 80 -2.21 17.36 -12.07
N SER A 81 -2.14 16.10 -11.64
CA SER A 81 -1.66 14.98 -12.45
C SER A 81 -2.64 13.83 -12.33
N PRO A 82 -2.97 13.14 -13.43
CA PRO A 82 -3.84 11.96 -13.41
C PRO A 82 -3.16 10.71 -12.84
N ILE A 83 -1.83 10.75 -12.73
CA ILE A 83 -1.01 9.69 -12.15
C ILE A 83 -0.13 10.30 -11.09
N ILE A 84 -0.18 9.74 -9.88
CA ILE A 84 0.64 10.15 -8.75
C ILE A 84 1.17 8.92 -8.03
N GLN A 85 2.23 9.12 -7.25
CA GLN A 85 2.71 8.11 -6.32
C GLN A 85 2.57 8.56 -4.86
N VAL A 86 2.18 7.61 -4.01
CA VAL A 86 1.91 7.81 -2.59
C VAL A 86 2.65 6.73 -1.79
N PHE A 87 3.21 7.12 -0.66
CA PHE A 87 3.95 6.23 0.23
C PHE A 87 3.05 5.75 1.38
N GLY A 88 2.11 4.85 1.08
CA GLY A 88 1.09 4.40 2.03
C GLY A 88 1.53 3.29 2.99
N ARG A 89 2.57 2.52 2.66
CA ARG A 89 3.07 1.42 3.50
C ARG A 89 4.59 1.52 3.69
N PRO A 90 5.09 1.59 4.94
CA PRO A 90 6.53 1.67 5.20
C PRO A 90 7.24 0.42 4.70
N PHE A 91 8.50 0.58 4.28
CA PHE A 91 9.37 -0.49 3.74
C PHE A 91 8.85 -1.19 2.48
N SER A 92 7.84 -0.64 1.82
CA SER A 92 7.24 -1.22 0.62
C SER A 92 7.36 -0.30 -0.58
N LYS A 93 7.01 -0.83 -1.75
CA LYS A 93 6.97 -0.04 -2.99
C LYS A 93 5.87 1.03 -2.89
N PRO A 94 6.08 2.23 -3.49
CA PRO A 94 5.05 3.26 -3.51
C PRO A 94 3.80 2.75 -4.23
N TRP A 95 2.65 3.29 -3.83
CA TRP A 95 1.40 3.07 -4.52
C TRP A 95 1.30 4.06 -5.67
N VAL A 96 0.91 3.58 -6.84
CA VAL A 96 0.62 4.44 -8.00
C VAL A 96 -0.88 4.56 -8.11
N ILE A 97 -1.39 5.78 -7.99
CA ILE A 97 -2.82 6.08 -8.10
C ILE A 97 -3.04 6.63 -9.50
N ILE A 98 -4.03 6.08 -10.19
CA ILE A 98 -4.45 6.48 -11.53
C ILE A 98 -5.88 6.99 -11.39
N SER A 99 -6.12 8.24 -11.78
CA SER A 99 -7.45 8.84 -11.77
C SER A 99 -8.08 8.98 -13.15
N ASP A 100 -7.33 8.72 -14.22
CA ASP A 100 -7.86 8.78 -15.58
C ASP A 100 -8.73 7.56 -15.89
N PHE A 101 -9.91 7.80 -16.46
CA PHE A 101 -10.93 6.78 -16.68
C PHE A 101 -10.49 5.78 -17.74
N TYR A 102 -9.99 6.25 -18.88
CA TYR A 102 -9.67 5.37 -20.02
C TYR A 102 -8.52 4.41 -19.68
N GLU A 103 -7.49 4.93 -19.02
CA GLU A 103 -6.30 4.20 -18.58
C GLU A 103 -6.68 3.20 -17.50
N THR A 104 -7.52 3.60 -16.54
CA THR A 104 -8.03 2.70 -15.51
C THR A 104 -8.86 1.58 -16.11
N GLN A 105 -9.76 1.89 -17.06
CA GLN A 105 -10.56 0.89 -17.75
C GLN A 105 -9.69 -0.08 -18.57
N ASP A 106 -8.68 0.43 -19.28
CA ASP A 106 -7.76 -0.39 -20.07
C ASP A 106 -6.95 -1.35 -19.17
N VAL A 107 -6.44 -0.84 -18.04
CA VAL A 107 -5.74 -1.63 -17.03
C VAL A 107 -6.64 -2.75 -16.48
N LEU A 108 -7.86 -2.43 -16.08
CA LEU A 108 -8.78 -3.38 -15.45
C LEU A 108 -9.33 -4.43 -16.43
N MET A 109 -9.59 -4.04 -17.68
CA MET A 109 -10.30 -4.91 -18.64
C MET A 109 -9.35 -5.67 -19.57
N ARG A 110 -8.20 -5.10 -19.94
CA ARG A 110 -7.33 -5.63 -21.00
C ARG A 110 -5.96 -6.06 -20.49
N ARG A 111 -5.43 -5.41 -19.46
CA ARG A 111 -4.07 -5.67 -18.94
C ARG A 111 -4.02 -6.51 -17.66
N GLY A 112 -5.05 -7.33 -17.42
CA GLY A 112 -5.11 -8.22 -16.24
C GLY A 112 -4.03 -9.31 -16.15
N LYS A 113 -3.18 -9.47 -17.19
CA LYS A 113 -1.97 -10.32 -17.12
C LYS A 113 -0.75 -9.58 -16.56
N GLU A 114 -0.72 -8.26 -16.71
CA GLU A 114 0.37 -7.40 -16.23
C GLU A 114 0.11 -6.94 -14.79
N PHE A 115 -1.15 -6.66 -14.47
CA PHE A 115 -1.61 -6.27 -13.15
C PHE A 115 -2.52 -7.32 -12.58
N ASP A 116 -2.10 -7.91 -11.47
CA ASP A 116 -2.94 -8.79 -10.65
C ASP A 116 -3.35 -8.07 -9.36
N ARG A 117 -4.23 -8.70 -8.59
CA ARG A 117 -4.75 -8.18 -7.32
C ARG A 117 -3.64 -7.90 -6.33
N SER A 118 -3.79 -6.80 -5.61
CA SER A 118 -2.75 -6.31 -4.71
C SER A 118 -2.60 -7.21 -3.48
N ALA A 119 -1.34 -7.51 -3.12
CA ALA A 119 -1.04 -8.23 -1.89
C ALA A 119 -1.46 -7.43 -0.65
N PHE A 120 -1.44 -6.09 -0.72
CA PHE A 120 -1.89 -5.22 0.35
C PHE A 120 -3.40 -5.38 0.64
N THR A 121 -4.24 -5.32 -0.39
CA THR A 121 -5.68 -5.57 -0.25
C THR A 121 -5.93 -6.99 0.22
N ALA A 122 -5.10 -7.94 -0.21
CA ALA A 122 -5.18 -9.32 0.25
C ALA A 122 -4.90 -9.44 1.76
N ASP A 123 -3.87 -8.77 2.27
CA ASP A 123 -3.55 -8.72 3.71
C ASP A 123 -4.72 -8.11 4.51
N LEU A 124 -5.27 -6.99 4.01
CA LEU A 124 -6.39 -6.30 4.66
C LEU A 124 -7.64 -7.18 4.75
N LEU A 125 -8.01 -7.85 3.66
CA LEU A 125 -9.16 -8.75 3.62
C LEU A 125 -8.91 -10.04 4.39
N GLY A 126 -7.66 -10.47 4.54
CA GLY A 126 -7.29 -11.67 5.27
C GLY A 126 -7.74 -11.65 6.74
N GLY A 127 -7.73 -10.48 7.38
CA GLY A 127 -8.18 -10.33 8.76
C GLY A 127 -9.70 -10.40 8.94
N VAL A 128 -10.47 -10.01 7.92
CA VAL A 128 -11.94 -9.93 8.02
C VAL A 128 -12.62 -11.15 7.38
N ILE A 129 -12.15 -11.54 6.19
CA ILE A 129 -12.73 -12.60 5.36
C ILE A 129 -11.62 -13.48 4.73
N PRO A 130 -10.97 -14.35 5.52
CA PRO A 130 -9.73 -15.04 5.13
C PRO A 130 -9.86 -15.93 3.89
N GLU A 131 -11.01 -16.58 3.70
CA GLU A 131 -11.27 -17.49 2.57
C GLU A 131 -12.05 -16.85 1.42
N HIS A 132 -12.19 -15.52 1.44
CA HIS A 132 -12.94 -14.85 0.39
C HIS A 132 -12.13 -14.74 -0.91
N HIS A 133 -12.75 -15.17 -2.00
CA HIS A 133 -12.15 -15.19 -3.33
C HIS A 133 -11.59 -13.84 -3.79
N SER A 134 -12.09 -12.68 -3.31
CA SER A 134 -11.52 -11.36 -3.64
C SER A 134 -10.09 -11.16 -3.15
N ARG A 135 -9.65 -11.95 -2.18
CA ARG A 135 -8.30 -11.89 -1.61
C ARG A 135 -7.26 -12.54 -2.52
N TRP A 136 -7.65 -13.54 -3.30
CA TRP A 136 -6.66 -14.34 -4.02
C TRP A 136 -6.24 -13.72 -5.33
N GLN A 137 -4.97 -13.95 -5.64
CA GLN A 137 -4.36 -13.70 -6.95
C GLN A 137 -4.99 -14.59 -8.03
N THR A 138 -4.85 -14.19 -9.27
CA THR A 138 -5.49 -14.82 -10.43
C THR A 138 -4.76 -16.12 -10.82
N ASN A 139 -4.85 -17.13 -9.97
CA ASN A 139 -4.33 -18.48 -10.19
C ASN A 139 -5.45 -19.45 -10.62
N ASP A 140 -5.12 -20.71 -10.90
CA ASP A 140 -6.11 -21.70 -11.34
C ASP A 140 -7.10 -22.08 -10.24
N GLU A 141 -6.69 -22.00 -8.97
CA GLU A 141 -7.57 -22.18 -7.82
C GLU A 141 -8.65 -21.08 -7.77
N TYR A 142 -8.24 -19.83 -7.92
CA TYR A 142 -9.15 -18.69 -8.03
C TYR A 142 -10.15 -18.87 -9.17
N LYS A 143 -9.70 -19.31 -10.35
CA LYS A 143 -10.59 -19.59 -11.49
C LYS A 143 -11.60 -20.69 -11.14
N SER A 144 -11.16 -21.76 -10.48
CA SER A 144 -12.04 -22.85 -10.03
C SER A 144 -13.12 -22.35 -9.08
N ARG A 145 -12.74 -21.61 -8.02
CA ARG A 145 -13.71 -21.09 -7.04
C ARG A 145 -14.63 -20.03 -7.65
N ARG A 146 -14.12 -19.20 -8.57
CA ARG A 146 -14.93 -18.23 -9.31
C ARG A 146 -15.98 -18.91 -10.18
N ARG A 147 -15.71 -20.09 -10.76
CA ARG A 147 -16.72 -20.85 -11.52
C ARG A 147 -17.90 -21.26 -10.64
N LEU A 148 -17.63 -21.77 -9.43
CA LEU A 148 -18.67 -22.13 -8.47
C LEU A 148 -19.56 -20.94 -8.08
N ILE A 149 -18.95 -19.76 -7.90
CA ILE A 149 -19.67 -18.51 -7.62
C ILE A 149 -20.45 -18.02 -8.85
N GLY A 150 -19.95 -18.28 -10.06
CA GLY A 150 -20.64 -17.90 -11.30
C GLY A 150 -22.05 -18.47 -11.39
N ASP A 151 -22.26 -19.71 -10.94
CA ASP A 151 -23.55 -20.40 -11.04
C ASP A 151 -24.65 -19.75 -10.18
N ILE A 152 -24.28 -19.22 -9.01
CA ILE A 152 -25.22 -18.50 -8.11
C ILE A 152 -25.53 -17.08 -8.59
N LEU A 153 -24.70 -16.51 -9.47
CA LEU A 153 -24.93 -15.19 -10.06
C LEU A 153 -25.67 -15.26 -11.41
N THR A 154 -26.14 -16.45 -11.80
CA THR A 154 -26.92 -16.60 -13.03
C THR A 154 -28.28 -15.92 -12.91
N PRO A 155 -28.82 -15.33 -14.00
CA PRO A 155 -30.14 -14.70 -13.99
C PRO A 155 -31.26 -15.64 -13.53
N SER A 156 -31.14 -16.93 -13.83
CA SER A 156 -32.12 -17.96 -13.41
C SER A 156 -32.15 -18.11 -11.88
N PHE A 157 -30.98 -18.22 -11.24
CA PHE A 157 -30.90 -18.33 -9.79
C PHE A 157 -31.36 -17.03 -9.11
N LEU A 158 -30.90 -15.88 -9.60
CA LEU A 158 -31.25 -14.57 -9.03
C LEU A 158 -32.76 -14.31 -9.07
N ASN A 159 -33.43 -14.59 -10.18
CA ASN A 159 -34.88 -14.38 -10.31
C ASN A 159 -35.71 -15.37 -9.49
N LYS A 160 -35.27 -16.63 -9.38
CA LYS A 160 -36.06 -17.69 -8.72
C LYS A 160 -35.85 -17.74 -7.20
N VAL A 161 -34.65 -17.41 -6.74
CA VAL A 161 -34.26 -17.55 -5.33
C VAL A 161 -34.07 -16.17 -4.71
N ALA A 162 -33.10 -15.38 -5.20
CA ALA A 162 -32.71 -14.15 -4.52
C ALA A 162 -33.82 -13.07 -4.52
N ALA A 163 -34.48 -12.83 -5.66
CA ALA A 163 -35.48 -11.78 -5.80
C ALA A 163 -36.68 -11.97 -4.84
N PRO A 164 -37.32 -13.14 -4.73
CA PRO A 164 -38.39 -13.37 -3.75
C PRO A 164 -37.96 -13.16 -2.28
N PHE A 165 -36.72 -13.55 -1.93
CA PHE A 165 -36.19 -13.34 -0.57
C PHE A 165 -36.00 -11.85 -0.27
N CYS A 166 -35.41 -11.08 -1.20
CA CYS A 166 -35.24 -9.64 -1.03
C CYS A 166 -36.56 -8.89 -0.91
N THR A 167 -37.55 -9.19 -1.78
CA THR A 167 -38.86 -8.54 -1.70
C THR A 167 -39.57 -8.84 -0.37
N ARG A 168 -39.47 -10.07 0.14
CA ARG A 168 -40.04 -10.42 1.46
C ARG A 168 -39.36 -9.69 2.62
N ALA A 169 -38.04 -9.54 2.58
CA ALA A 169 -37.28 -8.84 3.62
C ALA A 169 -37.53 -7.32 3.63
N LEU A 170 -37.87 -6.73 2.48
CA LEU A 170 -38.22 -5.30 2.36
C LEU A 170 -39.69 -5.01 2.70
N CYS A 171 -40.56 -6.02 2.67
CA CYS A 171 -41.98 -5.89 3.02
C CYS A 171 -42.31 -6.31 4.47
N ALA A 172 -41.30 -6.66 5.27
CA ALA A 172 -41.41 -6.95 6.70
C ALA A 172 -40.84 -5.79 7.52
#